data_AF-A0A951H2Y6-F1
#
_entry.id   AF-A0A951H2Y6-F1
#
_cell.length_a   1.000
_cell.length_b   1.000
_cell.length_c   1.000
_cell.angle_alpha   90.00
_cell.angle_beta   90.00
_cell.angle_gamma   90.00
#
_symmetry.space_group_name_H-M   'P 1'
#
loop_
_entity.id
_entity.type
_entity.pdbx_description
1 polymer ?
#
loop_
_entity_poly.entity_id
_entity_poly.type
_entity_poly.pdbx_seq_one_letter_code
_entity_poly.pdbx_strand_id
1 'polypeptide(L)' 'MDQREGQDYLTMYPKLRHWINQCVACQIQGYKPEMPEQIYPGVAARHLRRYFRPLAVDELGLCSQCREALDVLTPSKP' A
#
# COMPACT_ATOMS: atom_id res chain seq x y z
N MET A 1 0.24 -13.38 8.14
CA MET A 1 -0.44 -12.09 7.91
C MET A 1 -1.57 -12.38 6.95
N ASP A 2 -2.80 -12.35 7.44
CA ASP A 2 -3.96 -12.79 6.70
C ASP A 2 -4.48 -11.66 5.81
N GLN A 3 -3.91 -11.57 4.61
CA GLN A 3 -4.35 -10.64 3.56
C GLN A 3 -5.86 -10.72 3.33
N ARG A 4 -6.46 -11.92 3.51
CA ARG A 4 -7.89 -12.16 3.40
C ARG A 4 -8.72 -11.35 4.41
N GLU A 5 -8.33 -11.34 5.69
CA GLU A 5 -8.99 -10.53 6.72
C GLU A 5 -8.89 -9.04 6.42
N GLY A 6 -7.73 -8.62 5.88
CA GLY A 6 -7.55 -7.25 5.40
C GLY A 6 -8.52 -6.87 4.28
N GLN A 7 -8.74 -7.75 3.30
CA GLN A 7 -9.70 -7.52 2.22
C GLN A 7 -11.14 -7.50 2.71
N ASP A 8 -11.50 -8.40 3.62
CA ASP A 8 -12.82 -8.42 4.24
C ASP A 8 -13.07 -7.11 5.00
N TYR A 9 -12.06 -6.62 5.72
CA TYR A 9 -12.13 -5.33 6.42
C TYR A 9 -12.30 -4.15 5.45
N LEU A 10 -11.58 -4.13 4.32
CA LEU A 10 -11.77 -3.11 3.28
C LEU A 10 -13.12 -3.21 2.58
N THR A 11 -13.72 -4.40 2.53
CA THR A 11 -15.06 -4.62 1.97
C THR A 11 -16.14 -4.06 2.89
N MET A 12 -15.99 -4.26 4.21
CA MET A 12 -16.88 -3.66 5.22
C MET A 12 -16.74 -2.13 5.31
N TYR A 13 -15.52 -1.61 5.12
CA TYR A 13 -15.23 -0.18 5.21
C TYR A 13 -14.53 0.36 3.95
N PRO A 14 -15.26 0.56 2.82
CA PRO A 14 -14.67 0.94 1.54
C PRO A 14 -13.88 2.25 1.58
N LYS A 15 -14.23 3.18 2.47
CA LYS A 15 -13.51 4.45 2.65
C LYS A 15 -12.06 4.27 3.10
N LEU A 16 -11.73 3.13 3.70
CA LEU A 16 -10.36 2.82 4.12
C LEU A 16 -9.44 2.50 2.95
N ARG A 17 -9.98 2.15 1.76
CA ARG A 17 -9.19 1.92 0.55
C ARG A 17 -8.40 3.15 0.13
N HIS A 18 -8.85 4.35 0.51
CA HIS A 18 -8.09 5.59 0.31
C HIS A 18 -6.67 5.54 0.92
N TRP A 19 -6.49 4.76 1.99
CA TRP A 19 -5.23 4.61 2.72
C TRP A 19 -4.41 3.39 2.27
N ILE A 20 -4.84 2.69 1.22
CA ILE A 20 -4.14 1.53 0.68
C ILE A 20 -3.51 1.90 -0.66
N ASN A 21 -2.23 1.61 -0.79
CA ASN A 21 -1.51 1.61 -2.04
C ASN A 21 -1.47 0.19 -2.62
N GLN A 22 -1.41 0.10 -3.94
CA GLN A 22 -1.19 -1.13 -4.68
C GLN A 22 -0.11 -0.87 -5.73
N CYS A 23 0.92 -1.70 -5.76
CA CYS A 23 1.92 -1.61 -6.81
C CYS A 23 1.32 -2.09 -8.13
N VAL A 24 1.39 -1.28 -9.19
CA VAL A 24 0.83 -1.65 -10.51
C VAL A 24 1.58 -2.82 -11.17
N ALA A 25 2.86 -3.01 -10.83
CA ALA A 25 3.69 -4.08 -11.40
C ALA A 25 3.53 -5.42 -10.65
N CYS A 26 3.73 -5.44 -9.33
CA CYS A 26 3.70 -6.69 -8.55
C CYS A 26 2.36 -6.96 -7.84
N GLN A 27 1.40 -6.03 -7.93
CA GLN A 27 0.05 -6.16 -7.35
C GLN A 27 0.00 -6.31 -5.82
N ILE A 28 1.14 -6.18 -5.13
CA ILE A 28 1.20 -6.15 -3.66
C ILE A 28 0.46 -4.90 -3.17
N GLN A 29 -0.34 -5.11 -2.13
CA GLN A 29 -1.04 -4.04 -1.43
C GLN A 29 -0.43 -3.76 -0.06
N GLY A 30 -0.45 -2.50 0.33
CA GLY A 30 0.00 -2.04 1.64
C GLY A 30 -0.62 -0.71 2.02
N TYR A 31 -0.55 -0.32 3.30
CA TYR A 31 -1.05 1.00 3.70
C TYR A 31 -0.06 2.11 3.31
N LYS A 32 -0.61 3.29 3.03
CA LYS A 32 0.14 4.52 2.78
C LYS A 32 1.02 4.89 3.98
N PRO A 33 2.36 4.98 3.87
CA PRO A 33 3.23 5.30 5.00
C PRO A 33 2.89 6.63 5.67
N GLU A 34 2.35 7.59 4.92
CA GLU A 34 1.87 8.89 5.40
C GLU A 34 0.53 8.82 6.14
N MET A 35 -0.10 7.63 6.24
CA MET A 35 -1.34 7.43 6.97
C MET A 35 -1.20 7.91 8.42
N PRO A 36 -1.98 8.91 8.85
CA PRO A 36 -1.97 9.42 10.22
C PRO A 36 -2.13 8.31 11.26
N GLU A 37 -1.65 8.54 12.49
CA GLU A 37 -1.86 7.61 13.60
C GLU A 37 -3.34 7.27 13.79
N GLN A 38 -4.22 8.25 13.54
CA GLN A 38 -5.68 8.14 13.57
C GLN A 38 -6.31 8.76 12.31
N ILE A 39 -7.04 7.95 11.54
CA ILE A 39 -7.69 8.38 10.28
C ILE A 39 -9.22 8.46 10.36
N TYR A 40 -9.81 7.81 11.37
CA TYR A 40 -11.24 7.79 11.69
C TYR A 40 -11.40 7.55 13.20
N PRO A 41 -12.56 7.87 13.80
CA PRO A 41 -12.85 7.47 15.16
C PRO A 41 -12.71 5.94 15.35
N GLY A 42 -12.12 5.52 16.46
CA GLY A 42 -11.92 4.10 16.79
C GLY A 42 -10.60 3.52 16.30
N VAL A 43 -10.61 2.25 15.89
CA VAL A 43 -9.40 1.41 15.77
C VAL A 43 -8.97 1.14 14.32
N ALA A 44 -9.51 1.89 13.35
CA ALA A 44 -9.32 1.64 11.93
C ALA A 44 -7.84 1.68 11.51
N ALA A 45 -7.10 2.70 11.94
CA ALA A 45 -5.68 2.84 11.64
C ALA A 45 -4.85 1.66 12.18
N ARG A 46 -5.19 1.19 13.39
CA ARG A 46 -4.54 0.03 14.02
C ARG A 46 -4.84 -1.26 13.25
N HIS A 47 -6.07 -1.45 12.78
CA HIS A 47 -6.43 -2.62 11.97
C HIS A 47 -5.72 -2.60 10.61
N LEU A 48 -5.67 -1.45 9.93
CA LEU A 48 -4.93 -1.34 8.67
C LEU A 48 -3.44 -1.67 8.84
N ARG A 49 -2.78 -1.15 9.89
CA ARG A 49 -1.37 -1.49 10.19
C ARG A 49 -1.16 -2.95 10.57
N ARG A 50 -2.19 -3.63 11.08
CA ARG A 50 -2.14 -5.05 11.41
C ARG A 50 -2.26 -5.94 10.17
N TYR A 51 -3.13 -5.58 9.24
CA TYR A 51 -3.42 -6.41 8.06
C TYR A 51 -2.50 -6.11 6.87
N PHE A 52 -2.07 -4.86 6.72
CA PHE A 52 -1.28 -4.40 5.60
C PHE A 52 0.10 -3.93 6.08
N ARG A 53 1.14 -4.22 5.31
CA ARG A 53 2.48 -3.63 5.51
C ARG A 53 2.50 -2.21 4.94
N PRO A 54 3.38 -1.32 5.43
CA PRO A 54 3.58 -0.03 4.77
C PRO A 54 4.05 -0.27 3.33
N LEU A 55 3.46 0.46 2.38
CA LEU A 55 3.84 0.41 0.97
C LEU A 55 3.82 1.82 0.38
N ALA A 56 5.00 2.41 0.22
CA ALA A 56 5.17 3.59 -0.63
C ALA A 56 5.11 3.16 -2.09
N VAL A 57 4.47 3.99 -2.92
CA VAL A 57 4.52 3.89 -4.38
C VAL A 57 4.90 5.25 -4.95
N ASP A 58 5.58 5.26 -6.09
CA ASP A 58 5.92 6.48 -6.82
C ASP A 58 4.72 7.01 -7.64
N GLU A 59 4.95 8.06 -8.43
CA GLU A 59 3.93 8.69 -9.29
C GLU A 59 3.36 7.74 -10.36
N LEU A 60 4.11 6.68 -10.72
CA LEU A 60 3.67 5.64 -11.64
C LEU A 60 2.96 4.48 -10.93
N GLY A 61 2.85 4.55 -9.59
CA GLY A 61 2.27 3.48 -8.78
C GLY A 61 3.21 2.29 -8.60
N LEU A 62 4.53 2.46 -8.75
CA LEU A 62 5.52 1.41 -8.53
C LEU A 62 6.07 1.46 -7.10
N CYS A 63 6.16 0.30 -6.45
CA CYS A 63 6.91 0.21 -5.20
C CYS A 63 8.42 0.30 -5.47
N SER A 64 9.20 0.64 -4.44
CA SER A 64 10.65 0.83 -4.56
C SER A 64 11.38 -0.35 -5.21
N GLN A 65 10.97 -1.60 -4.92
CA GLN A 65 11.55 -2.80 -5.52
C GLN A 65 11.27 -2.89 -7.03
N CYS A 66 10.03 -2.60 -7.45
CA CYS A 66 9.67 -2.61 -8.86
C CYS A 66 10.29 -1.42 -9.61
N ARG A 67 10.45 -0.29 -8.93
CA ARG A 67 11.13 0.88 -9.50
C ARG A 67 12.60 0.60 -9.77
N GLU A 68 13.31 0.05 -8.79
CA GLU A 68 14.71 -0.35 -8.93
C GLU A 68 14.89 -1.39 -10.05
N ALA A 69 14.01 -2.40 -10.12
CA ALA A 69 14.05 -3.40 -11.19
C ALA A 69 13.85 -2.78 -12.58
N LEU A 70 12.97 -1.77 -12.70
CA LEU A 70 12.75 -1.06 -13.96
C LEU A 70 13.97 -0.20 -14.35
N ASP A 71 14.59 0.49 -13.40
CA ASP A 71 15.76 1.34 -13.63
C ASP A 71 16.98 0.51 -14.08
N VAL A 72 17.13 -0.74 -13.59
CA VAL A 72 18.17 -1.68 -14.08
C VAL A 72 17.92 -2.12 -15.53
N LEU A 73 16.66 -2.33 -15.92
CA LEU A 73 16.29 -2.78 -17.28
C LEU A 73 16.29 -1.64 -18.30
N THR A 74 16.10 -0.42 -17.84
CA THR A 74 16.16 0.80 -18.64
C THR A 74 17.18 1.75 -18.02
N PRO A 75 18.49 1.43 -18.10
CA PRO A 75 19.50 2.36 -17.63
C PRO A 75 19.36 3.61 -18.48
N SER A 76 18.76 4.65 -17.90
CA SER A 76 18.82 5.99 -18.44
C SER A 76 20.29 6.38 -18.43
N LYS A 77 20.93 6.13 -19.58
CA LYS A 77 22.30 6.51 -19.93
C LYS A 77 22.47 8.04 -19.68
N PRO A 78 23.66 8.49 -19.25
CA PRO A 78 23.85 9.57 -18.28
C PRO A 78 23.54 10.97 -18.79
#